data_AF-A0A1F4XTC9-F1
#
_entry.id   AF-A0A1F4XTC9-F1
#
_cell.length_a   1.000
_cell.length_b   1.000
_cell.length_c   1.000
_cell.angle_alpha   90.00
_cell.angle_beta   90.00
_cell.angle_gamma   90.00
#
_symmetry.space_group_name_H-M   'P 1'
#
loop_
_entity.id
_entity.type
_entity.pdbx_description
1 polymer ?
#
loop_
_entity_poly.entity_id
_entity_poly.type
_entity_poly.pdbx_seq_one_letter_code
_entity_poly.pdbx_strand_id
1 'polypeptide(L)'
;MFEWLQGEEAQELLDKVNEFLAPYGCVATGVAPHSVGQQGDNKVYGPGVYVAFPPGTTTTRAGELSTLLINNTPGLKLTRVLMEIAKREEES
;
A
#
# COMPACT_ATOMS: atom_id res chain seq x y z
N MET A 1 -5.04 8.53 -18.32
CA MET A 1 -6.12 7.75 -17.66
C MET A 1 -5.47 6.98 -16.53
N PHE A 2 -5.86 7.21 -15.28
CA PHE A 2 -5.35 6.44 -14.15
C PHE A 2 -6.27 5.23 -13.95
N GLU A 3 -5.70 4.04 -13.91
CA GLU A 3 -6.42 2.80 -13.70
C GLU A 3 -6.51 2.51 -12.21
N TRP A 4 -7.69 2.09 -11.77
CA TRP A 4 -7.94 1.68 -10.39
C TRP A 4 -8.13 0.16 -10.36
N LEU A 5 -7.46 -0.49 -9.42
CA LEU A 5 -7.82 -1.85 -9.05
C LEU A 5 -9.18 -1.81 -8.34
N GLN A 6 -10.12 -2.66 -8.73
CA GLN A 6 -11.50 -2.65 -8.20
C GLN A 6 -12.00 -4.08 -7.95
N GLY A 7 -13.08 -4.19 -7.17
CA GLY A 7 -13.74 -5.47 -6.90
C GLY A 7 -12.86 -6.45 -6.12
N GLU A 8 -12.95 -7.73 -6.50
CA GLU A 8 -12.29 -8.84 -5.80
C GLU A 8 -10.76 -8.71 -5.78
N GLU A 9 -10.15 -8.23 -6.86
CA GLU A 9 -8.69 -8.03 -6.95
C GLU A 9 -8.20 -6.98 -5.95
N ALA A 10 -8.98 -5.92 -5.72
CA ALA A 10 -8.66 -4.90 -4.73
C ALA A 10 -8.75 -5.45 -3.30
N GLN A 11 -9.75 -6.28 -3.03
CA GLN A 11 -9.90 -6.92 -1.72
C GLN A 11 -8.77 -7.89 -1.43
N GLU A 12 -8.43 -8.77 -2.39
CA GLU A 12 -7.31 -9.71 -2.23
C GLU A 12 -5.97 -9.01 -1.98
N LEU A 13 -5.74 -7.87 -2.66
CA LEU A 13 -4.54 -7.06 -2.44
C LEU A 13 -4.51 -6.54 -1.00
N LEU A 14 -5.62 -5.97 -0.53
CA LEU A 14 -5.73 -5.44 0.83
C LEU A 14 -5.54 -6.53 1.88
N ASP A 15 -6.12 -7.72 1.66
CA ASP A 15 -5.99 -8.85 2.58
C ASP A 15 -4.53 -9.30 2.71
N LYS A 16 -3.83 -9.49 1.58
CA LYS A 16 -2.41 -9.89 1.56
C LYS A 16 -1.50 -8.82 2.18
N VAL A 17 -1.78 -7.54 1.91
CA VAL A 17 -1.03 -6.44 2.52
C VAL A 17 -1.30 -6.37 4.03
N ASN A 18 -2.55 -6.54 4.46
CA ASN A 18 -2.92 -6.52 5.88
C ASN A 18 -2.34 -7.70 6.66
N GLU A 19 -2.25 -8.90 6.04
CA GLU A 19 -1.54 -10.04 6.63
C GLU A 19 -0.08 -9.70 6.93
N PHE A 20 0.61 -9.05 5.98
CA PHE A 20 1.99 -8.58 6.18
C PHE A 20 2.09 -7.49 7.24
N LEU A 21 1.14 -6.55 7.29
CA LEU A 21 1.17 -5.39 8.18
C LEU A 21 0.75 -5.70 9.62
N ALA A 22 0.02 -6.79 9.87
CA ALA A 22 -0.53 -7.14 11.17
C ALA A 22 0.50 -7.16 12.31
N PRO A 23 1.73 -7.72 12.15
CA PRO A 23 2.74 -7.70 13.22
C PRO A 23 3.26 -6.30 13.57
N TYR A 24 3.06 -5.32 12.70
CA TYR A 24 3.52 -3.94 12.87
C TYR A 24 2.42 -3.00 13.40
N GLY A 25 1.19 -3.51 13.59
CA GLY A 25 0.04 -2.70 14.01
C GLY A 25 -0.44 -1.70 12.96
N CYS A 26 -0.03 -1.87 11.70
CA CYS A 26 -0.47 -1.04 10.58
C CYS A 26 -1.69 -1.67 9.89
N VAL A 27 -2.49 -0.85 9.21
CA VAL A 27 -3.65 -1.32 8.45
C VAL A 27 -3.65 -0.64 7.08
N ALA A 28 -3.75 -1.42 6.01
CA ALA A 28 -4.06 -0.91 4.68
C ALA A 28 -5.57 -0.63 4.58
N THR A 29 -5.90 0.62 4.29
CA THR A 29 -7.29 1.14 4.34
C THR A 29 -7.91 1.34 2.96
N GLY A 30 -7.12 1.21 1.90
CA GLY A 30 -7.63 1.28 0.54
C GLY A 30 -6.55 1.14 -0.51
N VAL A 31 -6.99 0.91 -1.74
CA VAL A 31 -6.11 0.83 -2.90
C VAL A 31 -6.01 2.20 -3.55
N ALA A 32 -4.79 2.59 -3.90
CA ALA A 32 -4.49 3.81 -4.63
C ALA A 32 -4.43 3.51 -6.15
N PRO A 33 -4.57 4.54 -7.00
CA PRO A 33 -4.44 4.35 -8.45
C PRO A 33 -3.11 3.71 -8.83
N HIS A 34 -3.11 3.00 -9.95
CA HIS A 34 -1.88 2.47 -10.52
C HIS A 34 -0.86 3.57 -10.75
N SER A 35 0.40 3.27 -10.39
CA SER A 35 1.51 4.18 -10.58
C SER A 35 2.70 3.46 -11.21
N VAL A 36 3.66 4.24 -11.70
CA VAL A 36 4.90 3.71 -12.27
C VAL A 36 5.94 3.60 -11.16
N GLY A 37 6.42 2.39 -10.93
CA GLY A 37 7.61 2.09 -10.14
C GLY A 37 8.77 1.64 -11.04
N GLN A 38 9.95 1.50 -10.43
CA GLN A 38 11.13 0.95 -11.06
C GLN A 38 11.62 -0.25 -10.25
N GLN A 39 11.85 -1.38 -10.93
CA GLN A 39 12.45 -2.57 -10.35
C GLN A 39 13.65 -2.99 -11.22
N GLY A 40 14.86 -2.73 -10.73
CA GLY A 40 16.08 -2.79 -11.54
C GLY A 40 16.00 -1.81 -12.73
N ASP A 41 16.24 -2.30 -13.93
CA ASP A 41 16.15 -1.50 -15.17
C ASP A 41 14.74 -1.48 -15.77
N ASN A 42 13.80 -2.24 -15.20
CA ASN A 42 12.45 -2.35 -15.72
C ASN A 42 11.49 -1.33 -15.09
N LYS A 43 10.65 -0.75 -15.93
CA LYS A 43 9.46 -0.01 -15.47
C LYS A 43 8.37 -1.01 -15.11
N VAL A 44 7.79 -0.85 -13.93
CA VAL A 44 6.68 -1.69 -13.44
C VAL A 44 5.48 -0.80 -13.21
N TYR A 45 4.33 -1.20 -13.75
CA TYR A 45 3.04 -0.60 -13.46
C TYR A 45 2.29 -1.49 -12.48
N GLY A 46 1.76 -0.89 -11.42
CA GLY A 46 1.00 -1.64 -10.41
C GLY A 46 0.35 -0.71 -9.39
N PRO A 47 -0.47 -1.29 -8.50
CA PRO A 47 -1.26 -0.52 -7.54
C PRO A 47 -0.41 0.10 -6.45
N GLY A 48 -1.00 1.10 -5.79
CA GLY A 48 -0.53 1.55 -4.49
C GLY A 48 -1.53 1.20 -3.40
N VAL A 49 -1.13 1.36 -2.14
CA VAL A 49 -2.02 1.20 -0.99
C VAL A 49 -1.92 2.40 -0.04
N TYR A 50 -3.04 2.76 0.55
CA TYR A 50 -3.09 3.66 1.70
C TYR A 50 -2.89 2.86 2.98
N VAL A 51 -1.99 3.31 3.84
CA VAL A 51 -1.66 2.65 5.10
C VAL A 51 -1.82 3.63 6.25
N ALA A 52 -2.66 3.24 7.22
CA ALA A 52 -2.74 3.86 8.52
C ALA A 52 -1.66 3.29 9.44
N PHE A 53 -0.77 4.15 9.91
CA PHE A 53 0.29 3.79 10.84
C PHE A 53 -0.12 4.09 12.29
N PRO A 54 0.36 3.34 13.29
CA PRO A 54 0.12 3.63 14.69
C PRO A 54 0.51 5.07 15.09
N PRO A 55 -0.20 5.70 16.04
CA PRO A 55 0.19 6.99 16.59
C PRO A 55 1.64 6.97 17.10
N GLY A 56 2.40 8.02 16.79
CA GLY A 56 3.81 8.13 17.17
C GLY A 56 4.78 7.42 16.23
N THR A 57 4.31 6.78 15.15
CA THR A 57 5.19 6.27 14.09
C THR A 57 5.95 7.43 13.43
N THR A 58 7.28 7.35 13.43
CA THR A 58 8.13 8.37 12.78
C THR A 58 8.11 8.20 11.27
N THR A 59 8.39 9.28 10.52
CA THR A 59 8.51 9.24 9.06
C THR A 59 9.57 8.25 8.60
N THR A 60 10.70 8.16 9.31
CA THR A 60 11.75 7.16 9.05
C THR A 60 11.22 5.75 9.18
N ARG A 61 10.53 5.44 10.28
CA ARG A 61 9.98 4.11 10.52
C ARG A 61 8.91 3.72 9.49
N ALA A 62 8.05 4.68 9.12
CA ALA A 62 7.07 4.47 8.06
C ALA A 62 7.75 4.21 6.70
N GLY A 63 8.84 4.91 6.38
CA GLY A 63 9.64 4.69 5.17
C GLY A 63 10.30 3.30 5.13
N GLU A 64 10.87 2.86 6.25
CA GLU A 64 11.44 1.51 6.40
C GLU A 64 10.38 0.44 6.16
N LEU A 65 9.22 0.55 6.82
CA LEU A 65 8.12 -0.41 6.66
C LEU A 65 7.55 -0.40 5.24
N SER A 66 7.43 0.76 4.62
CA SER A 66 6.98 0.88 3.23
C SER A 66 7.93 0.16 2.26
N THR A 67 9.23 0.33 2.48
CA THR A 67 10.28 -0.34 1.71
C THR A 67 10.23 -1.86 1.93
N LEU A 68 10.07 -2.28 3.18
CA LEU A 68 9.97 -3.69 3.55
C LEU A 68 8.74 -4.35 2.91
N LEU A 69 7.58 -3.69 2.95
CA LEU A 69 6.34 -4.17 2.34
C LEU A 69 6.51 -4.40 0.84
N ILE A 70 7.02 -3.41 0.10
CA ILE A 70 7.22 -3.52 -1.36
C ILE A 70 8.16 -4.69 -1.69
N ASN A 71 9.26 -4.85 -0.94
CA ASN A 71 10.25 -5.89 -1.20
C ASN A 71 9.79 -7.30 -0.82
N ASN A 72 8.91 -7.44 0.18
CA ASN A 72 8.40 -8.74 0.63
C ASN A 72 7.08 -9.14 -0.07
N THR A 73 6.52 -8.27 -0.90
CA THR A 73 5.32 -8.55 -1.69
C THR A 73 5.54 -8.40 -3.20
N PRO A 74 6.64 -8.95 -3.78
CA PRO A 74 6.97 -8.72 -5.19
C PRO A 74 5.89 -9.25 -6.15
N GLY A 75 5.16 -10.30 -5.77
CA GLY A 75 4.04 -10.84 -6.54
C GLY A 75 2.84 -9.90 -6.66
N LEU A 76 2.70 -8.92 -5.75
CA LEU A 76 1.61 -7.94 -5.76
C LEU A 76 1.91 -6.74 -6.67
N LYS A 77 3.15 -6.63 -7.19
CA LYS A 77 3.62 -5.50 -8.01
C LYS A 77 3.29 -4.14 -7.38
N LEU A 78 3.31 -4.07 -6.04
CA LEU A 78 3.01 -2.83 -5.33
C LEU A 78 4.05 -1.77 -5.71
N THR A 79 3.60 -0.64 -6.24
CA THR A 79 4.50 0.43 -6.70
C THR A 79 4.59 1.59 -5.72
N ARG A 80 3.63 1.72 -4.81
CA ARG A 80 3.55 2.86 -3.90
C ARG A 80 2.86 2.51 -2.59
N VAL A 81 3.36 3.09 -1.51
CA VAL A 81 2.69 3.12 -0.20
C VAL A 81 2.41 4.58 0.12
N LEU A 82 1.16 4.88 0.46
CA LEU A 82 0.69 6.22 0.82
C LEU A 82 0.31 6.21 2.29
N MET A 83 0.79 7.18 3.05
CA MET A 83 0.38 7.33 4.45
C MET A 83 -1.02 7.95 4.51
N GLU A 84 -1.93 7.30 5.24
CA GLU A 84 -3.22 7.91 5.58
C GLU A 84 -3.05 8.89 6.73
N ILE A 85 -3.29 10.18 6.45
CA ILE A 85 -3.12 11.30 7.39
C ILE A 85 -4.45 11.77 8.02
N ALA A 86 -5.58 11.36 7.44
CA ALA A 86 -6.92 11.60 7.97
C ALA A 86 -7.81 10.43 7.57
N LYS A 87 -8.57 9.91 8.53
CA LYS A 87 -9.52 8.83 8.30
C LYS A 87 -10.57 9.32 7.29
N ARG A 88 -10.77 8.61 6.19
CA ARG A 88 -11.88 8.94 5.26
C ARG A 88 -13.19 8.76 6.01
N GLU A 89 -14.04 9.79 6.02
CA GLU A 89 -15.43 9.63 6.44
C GLU A 89 -16.09 8.62 5.47
N GLU A 90 -16.86 7.67 6.00
CA GLU A 90 -17.63 6.76 5.16
C GLU A 90 -18.63 7.60 4.36
N GLU A 91 -18.46 7.64 3.03
CA GLU A 91 -19.47 8.20 2.14
C GLU A 91 -20.75 7.35 2.30
N SER A 92 -21.72 7.91 3.03
CA SER A 92 -23.03 7.32 3.32
C SER A 92 -23.98 7.41 2.13
#